data_AF-A0A1F6V2F4-F1
#
_entry.id   AF-A0A1F6V2F4-F1
#
_cell.length_a   1.000
_cell.length_b   1.000
_cell.length_c   1.000
_cell.angle_alpha   90.00
_cell.angle_beta   90.00
_cell.angle_gamma   90.00
#
_symmetry.space_group_name_H-M   'P 1'
#
loop_
_entity.id
_entity.type
_entity.pdbx_description
1 polymer ?
#
loop_
_entity_poly.entity_id
_entity_poly.type
_entity_poly.pdbx_seq_one_letter_code
_entity_poly.pdbx_strand_id
1 'polypeptide(L)'
;MPIAVLSCLSLGMTVDFSIHFIGRLRDRIAADRGKPFNDAQLREALVWTAMRPGKGILRNAVLFAAAFSVMMFASLTPYITVGAFIVSMMLLSAILTIVVLPALITLMRNRLSLGARTNETPAIEVHA
;
A
#
# COMPACT_ATOMS: atom_id res chain seq x y z
N MET A 1 2.76 23.05 -23.53
CA MET A 1 1.93 21.84 -23.32
C MET A 1 2.49 20.75 -22.37
N PRO A 2 3.69 20.81 -21.75
CA PRO A 2 4.19 19.68 -20.93
C PRO A 2 3.55 19.54 -19.54
N ILE A 3 2.91 20.59 -19.01
CA ILE A 3 2.37 20.60 -17.63
C ILE A 3 1.22 19.61 -17.44
N ALA A 4 0.34 19.45 -18.44
CA ALA A 4 -0.80 18.52 -18.35
C ALA A 4 -0.34 17.05 -18.29
N VAL A 5 0.68 16.71 -19.09
CA VAL A 5 1.27 15.37 -19.10
C VAL A 5 1.99 15.09 -17.79
N LEU A 6 2.75 16.07 -17.27
CA LEU A 6 3.42 15.96 -15.97
C LEU A 6 2.42 15.75 -14.82
N SER A 7 1.30 16.47 -14.83
CA SER A 7 0.25 16.36 -13.80
C SER A 7 -0.43 14.99 -13.82
N CYS A 8 -0.73 14.46 -15.00
CA CYS A 8 -1.36 13.14 -15.14
C CYS A 8 -0.40 12.02 -14.70
N LEU A 9 0.87 12.10 -15.13
CA LEU A 9 1.92 11.14 -14.73
C LEU A 9 2.17 11.15 -13.22
N SER A 10 2.25 12.34 -12.62
CA SER A 10 2.41 12.52 -11.17
C SER A 10 1.29 11.85 -10.37
N LEU A 11 0.03 12.04 -10.80
CA LEU A 11 -1.13 11.44 -10.15
C LEU A 11 -1.08 9.90 -10.21
N GLY A 12 -0.81 9.33 -11.39
CA GLY A 12 -0.75 7.88 -11.59
C GLY A 12 0.37 7.21 -10.79
N MET A 13 1.55 7.83 -10.75
CA MET A 13 2.72 7.31 -10.04
C MET A 13 2.57 7.36 -8.52
N THR A 14 1.88 8.37 -7.99
CA THR A 14 1.72 8.55 -6.55
C THR A 14 0.86 7.44 -5.92
N VAL A 15 -0.14 6.93 -6.64
CA VAL A 15 -1.14 5.99 -6.09
C VAL A 15 -0.77 4.51 -6.24
N ASP A 16 0.17 4.15 -7.13
CA ASP A 16 0.48 2.75 -7.48
C ASP A 16 0.83 1.89 -6.25
N PHE A 17 1.80 2.33 -5.43
CA PHE A 17 2.22 1.56 -4.26
C PHE A 17 1.11 1.37 -3.22
N SER A 18 0.20 2.34 -3.09
CA SER A 18 -0.94 2.25 -2.18
C SER A 18 -1.94 1.18 -2.65
N ILE A 19 -2.21 1.11 -3.95
CA ILE A 19 -3.09 0.07 -4.53
C ILE A 19 -2.46 -1.31 -4.30
N HIS A 20 -1.16 -1.46 -4.58
CA HIS A 20 -0.45 -2.71 -4.37
C HIS A 20 -0.49 -3.18 -2.91
N PHE A 21 -0.28 -2.26 -1.96
CA PHE A 21 -0.31 -2.57 -0.54
C PHE A 21 -1.71 -3.02 -0.09
N ILE A 22 -2.77 -2.30 -0.48
CA ILE A 22 -4.15 -2.61 -0.09
C ILE A 22 -4.61 -3.93 -0.71
N GLY A 23 -4.30 -4.18 -1.99
CA GLY A 23 -4.61 -5.44 -2.66
C GLY A 23 -3.99 -6.63 -1.93
N ARG A 24 -2.72 -6.50 -1.53
CA ARG A 24 -2.01 -7.58 -0.82
C ARG A 24 -2.49 -7.78 0.61
N LEU A 25 -2.82 -6.70 1.31
CA LEU A 25 -3.45 -6.77 2.63
C LEU A 25 -4.79 -7.51 2.55
N ARG A 26 -5.61 -7.21 1.53
CA ARG A 26 -6.88 -7.89 1.28
C ARG A 26 -6.69 -9.37 0.98
N ASP A 27 -5.72 -9.73 0.15
CA ASP A 27 -5.41 -11.14 -0.15
C ASP A 27 -4.98 -11.90 1.11
N ARG A 28 -4.19 -11.28 1.98
CA ARG A 28 -3.75 -11.90 3.24
C ARG A 28 -4.92 -12.09 4.20
N ILE A 29 -5.79 -11.09 4.34
CA ILE A 29 -7.03 -11.18 5.13
C ILE A 29 -7.96 -12.26 4.55
N ALA A 30 -8.07 -12.35 3.22
CA ALA A 30 -8.88 -13.35 2.56
C ALA A 30 -8.32 -14.78 2.69
N ALA A 31 -6.99 -14.92 2.75
CA ALA A 31 -6.33 -16.20 2.98
C ALA A 31 -6.49 -16.74 4.41
N ASP A 32 -6.76 -15.88 5.40
CA ASP A 32 -7.05 -16.25 6.80
C ASP A 32 -8.56 -16.38 7.11
N ARG A 33 -9.41 -16.56 6.08
CA ARG A 33 -10.85 -16.82 6.25
C ARG A 33 -11.08 -18.07 7.11
N GLY A 34 -11.51 -17.88 8.36
CA GLY A 34 -11.88 -18.95 9.28
C GLY A 34 -11.60 -18.67 10.75
N LYS A 35 -10.86 -17.61 11.10
CA LYS A 35 -10.60 -17.20 12.50
C LYS A 35 -11.38 -15.93 12.85
N PRO A 36 -11.85 -15.77 14.10
CA PRO A 36 -12.53 -14.55 14.54
C PRO A 36 -11.60 -13.35 14.36
N PHE A 37 -12.13 -12.30 13.73
CA PHE A 37 -11.41 -11.09 13.36
C PHE A 37 -11.04 -10.32 14.65
N ASN A 38 -9.86 -10.62 15.20
CA ASN A 38 -9.41 -10.04 16.47
C ASN A 38 -8.32 -8.99 16.23
N ASP A 39 -8.25 -7.96 17.08
CA ASP A 39 -7.33 -6.82 16.91
C ASP A 39 -5.85 -7.23 16.83
N ALA A 40 -5.49 -8.33 17.50
CA ALA A 40 -4.16 -8.91 17.45
C ALA A 40 -3.80 -9.45 16.05
N GLN A 41 -4.75 -10.05 15.33
CA GLN A 41 -4.53 -10.60 13.98
C GLN A 41 -4.41 -9.51 12.92
N LEU A 42 -5.15 -8.41 13.04
CA LEU A 42 -4.99 -7.27 12.13
C LEU A 42 -3.61 -6.64 12.29
N ARG A 43 -3.16 -6.48 13.53
CA ARG A 43 -1.83 -5.95 13.85
C ARG A 43 -0.73 -6.89 13.37
N GLU A 44 -0.89 -8.20 13.53
CA GLU A 44 0.03 -9.22 13.01
C GLU A 44 0.04 -9.24 11.46
N ALA A 45 -1.12 -9.14 10.81
CA ALA A 45 -1.23 -9.04 9.36
C ALA A 45 -0.58 -7.77 8.82
N LEU A 46 -0.73 -6.62 9.50
CA LEU A 46 -0.06 -5.37 9.14
C LEU A 46 1.47 -5.48 9.31
N VAL A 47 1.95 -6.04 10.41
CA VAL A 47 3.38 -6.27 10.65
C VAL A 47 3.95 -7.25 9.62
N TRP A 48 3.23 -8.33 9.32
CA TRP A 48 3.61 -9.29 8.29
C TRP A 48 3.63 -8.65 6.91
N THR A 49 2.65 -7.79 6.61
CA THR A 49 2.54 -7.07 5.33
C THR A 49 3.60 -5.98 5.17
N ALA A 50 4.03 -5.35 6.27
CA ALA A 50 5.16 -4.43 6.28
C ALA A 50 6.50 -5.15 6.10
N MET A 51 6.72 -6.29 6.80
CA MET A 51 8.03 -6.98 6.80
C MET A 51 8.31 -7.85 5.57
N ARG A 52 7.30 -8.55 5.01
CA ARG A 52 7.52 -9.48 3.89
C ARG A 52 7.14 -8.90 2.52
N PRO A 53 5.93 -8.36 2.31
CA PRO A 53 5.54 -7.63 1.09
C PRO A 53 6.27 -6.33 0.84
N GLY A 54 6.84 -5.69 1.87
CA GLY A 54 7.74 -4.54 1.70
C GLY A 54 8.84 -4.83 0.66
N LYS A 55 9.33 -6.08 0.57
CA LYS A 55 10.31 -6.49 -0.46
C LYS A 55 9.75 -6.46 -1.89
N GLY A 56 8.46 -6.74 -2.10
CA GLY A 56 7.83 -6.69 -3.43
C GLY A 56 7.61 -5.25 -3.91
N ILE A 57 7.08 -4.40 -3.03
CA ILE A 57 6.90 -2.96 -3.28
C ILE A 57 8.26 -2.30 -3.52
N LEU A 58 9.28 -2.63 -2.70
CA LEU A 58 10.63 -2.09 -2.86
C LEU A 58 11.27 -2.53 -4.19
N ARG A 59 11.10 -3.79 -4.61
CA ARG A 59 11.57 -4.25 -5.93
C ARG A 59 10.89 -3.50 -7.07
N ASN A 60 9.59 -3.25 -6.97
CA ASN A 60 8.87 -2.45 -7.96
C ASN A 60 9.39 -1.01 -8.01
N ALA A 61 9.59 -0.39 -6.83
CA ALA A 61 10.15 0.94 -6.71
C ALA A 61 11.54 1.04 -7.34
N VAL A 62 12.42 0.07 -7.07
CA VAL A 62 13.77 0.02 -7.64
C VAL A 62 13.73 -0.20 -9.15
N LEU A 63 12.87 -1.09 -9.65
CA LEU A 63 12.74 -1.38 -11.08
C LEU A 63 12.36 -0.13 -11.87
N PHE A 64 11.31 0.57 -11.43
CA PHE A 64 10.89 1.79 -12.08
C PHE A 64 11.89 2.94 -11.89
N ALA A 65 12.49 3.09 -10.71
CA ALA A 65 13.54 4.09 -10.51
C ALA A 65 14.71 3.87 -11.47
N ALA A 66 15.12 2.62 -11.69
CA ALA A 66 16.14 2.27 -12.68
C ALA A 66 15.68 2.56 -14.12
N ALA A 67 14.43 2.24 -14.47
CA ALA A 67 13.88 2.52 -15.79
C ALA A 67 13.84 4.02 -16.11
N PHE A 68 13.40 4.84 -15.15
CA PHE A 68 13.31 6.29 -15.30
C PHE A 68 14.65 7.01 -15.13
N SER A 69 15.63 6.41 -14.46
CA SER A 69 17.00 6.92 -14.39
C SER A 69 17.64 7.08 -15.77
N VAL A 70 17.28 6.23 -16.75
CA VAL A 70 17.81 6.32 -18.12
C VAL A 70 17.43 7.65 -18.79
N MET A 71 16.29 8.24 -18.44
CA MET A 71 15.87 9.54 -18.98
C MET A 71 16.82 10.68 -18.58
N MET A 72 17.63 10.52 -17.54
CA MET A 72 18.65 11.51 -17.15
C MET A 72 19.79 11.63 -18.17
N PHE A 73 19.97 10.63 -19.03
CA PHE A 73 20.95 10.64 -20.12
C PHE A 73 20.38 11.19 -21.44
N ALA A 74 19.13 11.66 -21.44
CA ALA A 74 18.51 12.22 -22.64
C ALA A 74 19.08 13.61 -22.96
N SER A 75 19.21 13.92 -24.25
CA SER A 75 19.75 15.20 -24.73
C SER A 75 18.81 16.39 -24.54
N LEU A 76 17.52 16.16 -24.29
CA LEU A 76 16.52 17.21 -24.10
C LEU A 76 16.21 17.42 -22.62
N THR A 77 16.41 18.65 -22.14
CA THR A 77 16.16 19.08 -20.75
C THR A 77 14.80 18.68 -20.16
N PRO A 78 13.67 18.72 -20.91
CA PRO A 78 12.36 18.30 -20.39
C PRO A 78 12.28 16.83 -19.99
N TYR A 79 13.08 15.95 -20.60
CA TYR A 79 13.07 14.53 -20.23
C TYR A 79 13.83 14.27 -18.92
N ILE A 80 14.93 15.01 -18.71
CA ILE A 80 15.73 14.92 -17.48
C ILE A 80 14.89 15.34 -16.27
N THR A 81 14.14 16.45 -16.38
CA THR A 81 13.29 16.94 -15.27
C THR A 81 12.14 16.00 -14.96
N VAL A 82 11.48 15.44 -15.98
CA VAL A 82 10.43 14.42 -15.78
C VAL A 82 11.00 13.18 -15.07
N GLY A 83 12.15 12.68 -15.51
CA GLY A 83 12.82 11.53 -14.90
C GLY A 83 13.18 11.78 -13.43
N ALA A 84 13.75 12.95 -13.12
CA ALA A 84 14.09 13.32 -11.74
C ALA A 84 12.86 13.43 -10.82
N PHE A 85 11.77 14.03 -11.30
CA PHE A 85 10.51 14.12 -10.55
C PHE A 85 9.92 12.74 -10.27
N ILE A 86 9.91 11.87 -11.28
CA ILE A 86 9.41 10.51 -11.16
C ILE A 86 10.22 9.73 -10.12
N VAL A 87 11.55 9.69 -10.24
CA VAL A 87 12.41 8.97 -9.27
C VAL A 87 12.16 9.48 -7.85
N SER A 88 12.07 10.81 -7.67
CA SER A 88 11.80 11.42 -6.36
C SER A 88 10.43 11.04 -5.79
N MET A 89 9.38 11.10 -6.61
CA MET A 89 8.03 10.74 -6.20
C MET A 89 7.89 9.26 -5.87
N MET A 90 8.60 8.39 -6.57
CA MET A 90 8.59 6.96 -6.29
C MET A 90 9.25 6.62 -4.96
N LEU A 91 10.43 7.18 -4.68
CA LEU A 91 11.09 7.03 -3.39
C LEU A 91 10.21 7.54 -2.24
N LEU A 92 9.63 8.72 -2.42
CA LEU A 92 8.74 9.33 -1.43
C LEU A 92 7.48 8.49 -1.21
N SER A 93 6.82 8.04 -2.28
CA SER A 93 5.60 7.23 -2.19
C SER A 93 5.88 5.87 -1.54
N ALA A 94 7.00 5.21 -1.86
CA ALA A 94 7.38 3.95 -1.21
C ALA A 94 7.57 4.11 0.30
N ILE A 95 8.22 5.19 0.75
CA ILE A 95 8.40 5.49 2.18
C ILE A 95 7.05 5.76 2.84
N LEU A 96 6.21 6.60 2.22
CA LEU A 96 4.88 6.92 2.72
C LEU A 96 3.99 5.66 2.81
N THR A 97 4.01 4.78 1.82
CA THR A 97 3.22 3.53 1.85
C THR A 97 3.68 2.60 2.96
N ILE A 98 4.99 2.48 3.21
CA ILE A 98 5.50 1.58 4.25
C ILE A 98 5.23 2.14 5.66
N VAL A 99 5.29 3.46 5.84
CA VAL A 99 5.20 4.11 7.17
C VAL A 99 3.81 4.67 7.46
N VAL A 100 3.27 5.50 6.56
CA VAL A 100 2.04 6.26 6.76
C VAL A 100 0.80 5.38 6.56
N LEU A 101 0.80 4.49 5.56
CA LEU A 101 -0.36 3.66 5.29
C LEU A 101 -0.76 2.72 6.45
N PRO A 102 0.15 1.97 7.12
CA PRO A 102 -0.24 1.17 8.28
C PRO A 102 -0.67 2.04 9.48
N ALA A 103 -0.06 3.20 9.67
CA ALA A 103 -0.47 4.15 10.71
C ALA A 103 -1.88 4.69 10.45
N LEU A 104 -2.19 5.03 9.20
CA LEU A 104 -3.50 5.51 8.78
C LEU A 104 -4.58 4.43 8.92
N ILE A 105 -4.29 3.19 8.53
CA ILE A 105 -5.22 2.05 8.72
C ILE A 105 -5.52 1.83 10.20
N THR A 106 -4.50 1.95 11.06
CA THR A 106 -4.66 1.80 12.52
C THR A 106 -5.52 2.92 13.10
N LEU A 107 -5.35 4.16 12.62
CA LEU A 107 -6.11 5.33 13.07
C LEU A 107 -7.56 5.31 12.57
N MET A 108 -7.78 4.93 11.31
CA MET A 108 -9.10 4.90 10.69
C MET A 108 -9.90 3.62 11.01
N ARG A 109 -9.31 2.65 11.73
CA ARG A 109 -9.97 1.40 12.18
C ARG A 109 -11.35 1.64 12.81
N ASN A 110 -11.48 2.65 13.66
CA ASN A 110 -12.73 2.96 14.35
C ASN A 110 -13.84 3.50 13.41
N ARG A 111 -13.45 4.12 12.28
CA ARG A 111 -14.37 4.66 11.27
C ARG A 111 -14.67 3.66 10.15
N LEU A 112 -13.75 2.71 9.90
CA LEU A 112 -13.87 1.73 8.83
C LEU A 112 -14.67 0.46 9.21
N SER A 113 -15.29 0.44 10.41
CA SER A 113 -16.17 -0.65 10.89
C SER A 113 -15.65 -2.08 10.68
N LEU A 114 -14.33 -2.26 10.69
CA LEU A 114 -13.66 -3.58 10.69
C LEU A 114 -13.88 -4.37 12.01
N GLY A 115 -14.57 -3.77 13.00
CA GLY A 115 -14.86 -4.35 14.30
C GLY A 115 -16.34 -4.69 14.57
N ALA A 116 -17.23 -4.65 13.57
CA ALA A 116 -18.66 -4.91 13.78
C ALA A 116 -19.11 -6.32 13.36
N ARG A 117 -18.30 -7.35 13.63
CA ARG A 117 -18.72 -8.77 13.55
C ARG A 117 -18.14 -9.57 14.72
N THR A 118 -18.41 -9.13 15.94
CA THR A 118 -18.25 -9.96 17.12
C THR A 118 -19.59 -10.10 17.83
N ASN A 119 -20.01 -11.36 17.97
CA ASN A 119 -20.99 -11.88 18.90
C ASN A 119 -22.48 -11.73 18.57
N GLU A 120 -22.99 -12.69 17.81
CA GLU A 120 -24.24 -13.41 18.17
C GLU A 120 -24.09 -14.89 17.78
N THR A 121 -23.37 -15.67 18.59
CA THR A 121 -23.70 -17.08 18.72
C THR A 121 -24.27 -17.20 20.13
N PRO A 122 -25.61 -17.26 20.31
CA PRO A 122 -26.15 -17.51 21.63
C PRO A 122 -25.68 -18.90 22.03
N ALA A 123 -25.04 -18.96 23.20
CA ALA A 123 -24.87 -20.20 23.92
C ALA A 123 -26.27 -20.78 24.16
N ILE A 124 -26.61 -21.86 23.45
CA ILE A 124 -27.63 -22.78 23.92
C ILE A 124 -26.88 -23.99 24.45
N GLU A 125 -26.48 -23.86 25.71
CA GLU A 125 -26.24 -24.96 26.61
C GLU A 125 -27.60 -25.32 27.21
N VAL A 126 -28.26 -26.39 26.74
CA VAL A 126 -29.27 -27.08 27.55
C VAL A 126 -29.29 -28.57 27.20
N HIS A 127 -28.83 -29.37 28.16
CA HIS A 127 -29.30 -30.70 28.52
C HIS A 127 -30.51 -31.27 27.76
N ALA A 128 -30.33 -32.46 27.17
CA ALA A 128 -31.17 -33.66 27.40
C ALA A 128 -30.54 -34.86 26.68
#